data_AF-A0A7X5N5E7-F1
#
_entry.id   AF-A0A7X5N5E7-F1
#
_cell.length_a   1.000
_cell.length_b   1.000
_cell.length_c   1.000
_cell.angle_alpha   90.00
_cell.angle_beta   90.00
_cell.angle_gamma   90.00
#
_symmetry.space_group_name_H-M   'P 1'
#
loop_
_entity.id
_entity.type
_entity.pdbx_description
1 polymer ?
#
loop_
_entity_poly.entity_id
_entity_poly.type
_entity_poly.pdbx_seq_one_letter_code
_entity_poly.pdbx_strand_id
1 'polypeptide(L)'
;PPHAAGLHDAHNGQNAAAAPEPTHSPELRHCYVCKQKFTQLHHFYDQMCPACAELNYFKRTETADLRGRVALLTGGRVKIGYQAG
;
A
#
# COMPACT_ATOMS: atom_id res chain seq x y z
N PRO A 1 -4.79 -24.69 -4.99
CA PRO A 1 -5.11 -24.34 -6.40
C PRO A 1 -4.63 -22.92 -6.75
N PRO A 2 -3.87 -22.71 -7.83
CA PRO A 2 -3.46 -21.37 -8.21
C PRO A 2 -4.67 -20.62 -8.80
N HIS A 3 -4.97 -19.44 -8.27
CA HIS A 3 -6.01 -18.57 -8.82
C HIS A 3 -5.55 -17.96 -10.15
N ALA A 4 -6.48 -17.82 -11.11
CA ALA A 4 -6.20 -17.29 -12.44
C ALA A 4 -5.73 -15.83 -12.38
N ALA A 5 -4.72 -15.51 -13.19
CA ALA A 5 -4.25 -14.13 -13.37
C ALA A 5 -5.35 -13.30 -14.04
N GLY A 6 -5.89 -12.30 -13.32
CA GLY A 6 -6.91 -11.40 -13.89
C GLY A 6 -7.88 -10.77 -12.90
N LEU A 7 -7.93 -11.20 -11.63
CA LEU A 7 -8.82 -10.62 -10.61
C LEU A 7 -8.10 -9.54 -9.78
N HIS A 8 -7.55 -8.54 -10.46
CA HIS A 8 -7.04 -7.33 -9.80
C HIS A 8 -8.12 -6.26 -9.89
N ASP A 9 -9.07 -6.31 -8.97
CA ASP A 9 -10.19 -5.38 -8.90
C ASP A 9 -9.69 -3.93 -8.75
N ALA A 10 -9.89 -3.11 -9.79
CA ALA A 10 -9.46 -1.71 -9.86
C ALA A 10 -10.39 -0.74 -9.09
N HIS A 11 -11.08 -1.19 -8.03
CA HIS A 11 -12.03 -0.38 -7.28
C HIS A 11 -11.34 0.27 -6.07
N ASN A 12 -10.48 1.25 -6.34
CA ASN A 12 -9.64 1.93 -5.34
C ASN A 12 -10.35 3.09 -4.60
N GLY A 13 -11.59 2.94 -4.13
CA GLY A 13 -12.15 4.03 -3.30
C GLY A 13 -13.62 4.07 -2.90
N GLN A 14 -14.43 3.02 -3.08
CA GLN A 14 -15.89 3.16 -2.89
C GLN A 14 -16.52 2.40 -1.71
N ASN A 15 -15.76 1.85 -0.77
CA ASN A 15 -16.33 1.23 0.44
C ASN A 15 -15.57 1.63 1.70
N ALA A 16 -15.73 2.87 2.16
CA ALA A 16 -15.40 3.26 3.53
C ALA A 16 -16.55 2.81 4.47
N ALA A 17 -16.73 1.49 4.62
CA ALA A 17 -17.59 0.94 5.66
C ALA A 17 -16.84 0.98 7.02
N ALA A 18 -17.60 1.08 8.11
CA ALA A 18 -17.16 1.29 9.49
C ALA A 18 -15.82 0.62 9.83
N ALA A 19 -14.91 1.37 10.48
CA ALA A 19 -13.57 0.91 10.81
C ALA A 19 -13.63 -0.41 11.61
N PRO A 20 -13.22 -1.54 11.04
CA PRO A 20 -13.16 -2.80 11.77
C PRO A 20 -12.12 -2.69 12.90
N GLU A 21 -12.30 -3.50 13.95
CA GLU A 21 -11.30 -3.61 15.01
C GLU A 21 -9.90 -3.90 14.44
N PRO A 22 -8.82 -3.33 15.03
CA PRO A 22 -7.47 -3.54 14.54
C PRO A 22 -7.12 -5.04 14.52
N THR A 23 -6.70 -5.54 13.36
CA THR A 23 -6.22 -6.93 13.25
C THR A 23 -4.81 -7.01 13.82
N HIS A 24 -4.50 -8.04 14.61
CA HIS A 24 -3.16 -8.27 15.15
C HIS A 24 -2.55 -9.58 14.64
N SER A 25 -1.27 -9.56 14.32
CA SER A 25 -0.46 -10.75 14.03
C SER A 25 -0.14 -11.50 15.33
N PRO A 26 -0.24 -12.84 15.36
CA PRO A 26 0.16 -13.65 16.52
C PRO A 26 1.68 -13.63 16.74
N GLU A 27 2.45 -13.30 15.70
CA GLU A 27 3.91 -13.19 15.76
C GLU A 27 4.35 -11.72 15.77
N LEU A 28 5.44 -11.43 16.49
CA LEU A 28 6.08 -10.12 16.49
C LEU A 28 6.82 -9.90 15.16
N ARG A 29 6.30 -8.98 14.34
CA ARG A 29 6.83 -8.64 13.01
C ARG A 29 7.83 -7.48 13.10
N HIS A 30 8.67 -7.34 12.06
CA HIS A 30 9.56 -6.18 11.89
C HIS A 30 9.07 -5.32 10.73
N CYS A 31 8.88 -4.04 10.96
CA CYS A 31 8.43 -3.10 9.92
C CYS A 31 9.45 -3.08 8.78
N TYR A 32 9.02 -3.28 7.53
CA TYR A 32 9.90 -3.26 6.37
C TYR A 32 10.59 -1.90 6.18
N VAL A 33 9.96 -0.80 6.61
CA VAL A 33 10.46 0.58 6.50
C VAL A 33 11.41 0.93 7.65
N CYS A 34 10.88 1.09 8.87
CA CYS A 34 11.64 1.58 10.02
C CYS A 34 12.28 0.49 10.88
N LYS A 35 12.03 -0.79 10.58
CA LYS A 35 12.54 -1.97 11.31
C LYS A 35 12.04 -2.13 12.76
N GLN A 36 11.15 -1.26 13.25
CA GLN A 36 10.52 -1.43 14.57
C GLN A 36 9.65 -2.68 14.62
N LYS A 37 9.58 -3.27 15.82
CA LYS A 37 8.74 -4.44 16.09
C LYS A 37 7.28 -4.01 16.25
N PHE A 38 6.35 -4.77 15.69
CA PHE A 38 4.92 -4.48 15.74
C PHE A 38 4.08 -5.76 15.63
N THR A 39 2.84 -5.71 16.11
CA THR A 39 1.84 -6.78 15.95
C THR A 39 0.56 -6.28 15.30
N GLN A 40 0.19 -5.01 15.49
CA GLN A 40 -1.00 -4.42 14.87
C GLN A 40 -0.81 -4.27 13.36
N LEU A 41 -1.71 -4.87 12.59
CA LEU A 41 -1.71 -4.88 11.14
C LEU A 41 -2.56 -3.73 10.60
N HIS A 42 -2.06 -3.10 9.53
CA HIS A 42 -2.84 -2.16 8.75
C HIS A 42 -3.66 -2.93 7.70
N HIS A 43 -4.90 -2.49 7.44
CA HIS A 43 -5.82 -3.19 6.53
C HIS A 43 -5.25 -3.41 5.11
N PHE A 44 -4.31 -2.57 4.68
CA PHE A 44 -3.63 -2.65 3.38
C PHE A 44 -2.18 -3.18 3.45
N TYR A 45 -1.46 -2.96 4.55
CA TYR A 45 -0.03 -3.26 4.67
C TYR A 45 0.24 -4.17 5.88
N ASP A 46 0.56 -5.43 5.61
CA ASP A 46 0.89 -6.45 6.61
C ASP A 46 2.38 -6.46 7.01
N GLN A 47 3.25 -5.86 6.19
CA GLN A 47 4.69 -5.78 6.40
C GLN A 47 5.17 -4.41 6.95
N MET A 48 4.26 -3.54 7.39
CA MET A 48 4.59 -2.21 7.93
C MET A 48 3.92 -1.98 9.28
N CYS A 49 4.62 -1.30 10.20
CA CYS A 49 3.97 -0.86 11.44
C CYS A 49 2.88 0.18 11.15
N PRO A 50 1.89 0.37 12.05
CA PRO A 50 0.75 1.26 11.80
C PRO A 50 1.13 2.66 11.32
N ALA A 51 2.14 3.29 11.95
CA ALA A 51 2.59 4.62 11.56
C ALA A 51 3.20 4.68 10.14
N CYS A 52 4.03 3.71 9.77
CA CYS A 52 4.58 3.64 8.42
C CYS A 52 3.51 3.28 7.39
N ALA A 53 2.60 2.38 7.75
CA ALA A 53 1.51 1.95 6.87
C ALA A 53 0.56 3.11 6.56
N GLU A 54 0.13 3.87 7.56
CA GLU A 54 -0.75 5.04 7.42
C GLU A 54 -0.11 6.08 6.50
N LEU A 55 1.14 6.45 6.77
CA LEU A 55 1.89 7.40 5.96
C LEU A 55 1.99 6.95 4.49
N ASN A 56 2.31 5.68 4.25
CA ASN A 56 2.45 5.17 2.88
C ASN A 56 1.10 5.01 2.19
N TYR A 57 0.04 4.67 2.94
CA TYR A 57 -1.31 4.56 2.41
C TYR A 57 -1.82 5.91 1.93
N PHE A 58 -1.66 6.95 2.74
CA PHE A 58 -1.97 8.33 2.37
C PHE A 58 -1.26 8.78 1.09
N LYS A 59 0.04 8.45 0.95
CA LYS A 59 0.84 8.84 -0.23
C LYS A 59 0.43 8.15 -1.54
N ARG A 60 -0.38 7.09 -1.50
CA ARG A 60 -0.81 6.37 -2.72
C ARG A 60 -1.63 7.25 -3.67
N THR A 61 -2.34 8.22 -3.11
CA THR A 61 -3.19 9.15 -3.87
C THR A 61 -2.56 10.53 -4.02
N GLU A 62 -1.28 10.67 -3.68
CA GLU A 62 -0.57 11.92 -3.83
C GLU A 62 -0.29 12.20 -5.32
N THR A 63 -0.61 13.41 -5.77
CA THR A 63 -0.43 13.84 -7.16
C THR A 63 0.51 15.04 -7.23
N ALA A 64 1.28 15.14 -8.31
CA ALA A 64 2.09 16.31 -8.60
C ALA A 64 1.80 16.83 -10.01
N ASP A 65 1.68 18.15 -10.18
CA ASP A 65 1.55 18.77 -11.50
C ASP A 65 2.92 18.84 -12.18
N LEU A 66 3.05 18.12 -13.29
CA LEU A 66 4.28 18.02 -14.07
C LEU A 66 4.20 18.76 -15.41
N ARG A 67 3.18 19.61 -15.63
CA ARG A 67 3.07 20.39 -16.88
C ARG A 67 4.34 21.19 -17.17
N GLY A 68 4.84 21.07 -18.40
CA GLY A 68 6.06 21.73 -18.85
C GLY A 68 7.37 21.14 -18.29
N ARG A 69 7.32 19.97 -17.64
CA ARG A 69 8.49 19.26 -17.09
C ARG A 69 8.59 17.84 -17.64
N VAL A 70 9.79 17.27 -17.60
CA VAL A 70 10.04 15.85 -17.90
C VAL A 70 10.38 15.15 -16.58
N ALA A 71 9.59 14.13 -16.22
CA ALA A 71 9.89 13.27 -15.08
C ALA A 71 10.61 12.01 -15.57
N LEU A 72 11.87 11.83 -15.13
CA LEU A 72 12.63 10.61 -15.37
C LEU A 72 12.48 9.68 -14.16
N LEU A 73 11.81 8.54 -14.35
CA LEU A 73 11.66 7.51 -13.33
C LEU A 73 12.70 6.41 -13.59
N THR A 74 13.72 6.32 -12.74
CA THR A 74 14.81 5.34 -12.87
C THR A 74 14.56 4.02 -12.12
N GLY A 75 13.38 3.86 -11.51
CA GLY A 75 12.93 2.62 -10.87
C GLY A 75 11.67 2.79 -10.00
N GLY A 76 10.99 1.68 -9.70
CA GLY A 76 9.82 1.66 -8.82
C GLY A 76 9.39 0.23 -8.47
N ARG A 77 8.86 0.02 -7.26
CA ARG A 77 8.21 -1.25 -6.88
C ARG A 77 6.75 -1.21 -7.30
N VAL A 78 6.48 -1.58 -8.55
CA VAL A 78 5.12 -1.70 -9.08
C VAL A 78 4.64 -3.12 -8.80
N LYS A 79 3.61 -3.30 -7.96
CA LYS A 79 2.85 -4.55 -7.95
C LYS A 79 2.02 -4.56 -9.25
N ILE A 80 2.50 -5.32 -10.24
CA ILE A 80 1.77 -5.79 -11.45
C ILE A 80 0.89 -4.75 -12.16
N GLY A 81 1.43 -4.23 -13.26
CA GLY A 81 0.70 -3.36 -14.20
C GLY A 81 1.14 -1.92 -14.08
N TYR A 82 2.22 -1.57 -14.77
CA TYR A 82 2.57 -0.20 -15.06
C TYR A 82 1.38 0.50 -15.74
N GLN A 83 0.80 1.51 -15.08
CA GLN A 83 -0.10 2.48 -15.71
C GLN A 83 0.47 3.88 -15.49
N ALA A 84 1.33 4.29 -16.43
CA ALA A 84 1.57 5.69 -16.68
C ALA A 84 0.51 6.15 -17.69
N GLY A 85 -0.39 7.02 -17.26
CA GLY A 85 -1.27 7.83 -18.09
C GLY A 85 -1.02 9.28 -17.77
#